data_AF-L7F9C4-F1
#
_entry.id   AF-L7F9C4-F1
#
_cell.length_a   1.000
_cell.length_b   1.000
_cell.length_c   1.000
_cell.angle_alpha   90.00
_cell.angle_beta   90.00
_cell.angle_gamma   90.00
#
_symmetry.space_group_name_H-M   'P 1'
#
loop_
_entity.id
_entity.type
_entity.pdbx_description
1 polymer ?
#
loop_
_entity_poly.entity_id
_entity_poly.type
_entity_poly.pdbx_seq_one_letter_code
_entity_poly.pdbx_strand_id
1 'polypeptide(L)' 'MDDEVAFMVRGKTRAICQQYLDLVCQHLGAKPAGGITDTMPPGWIGRAVLRPVPDEEPDRA' A
#
# COMPACT_ATOMS: atom_id res chain seq x y z
N MET A 1 2.46 20.07 -3.71
CA MET A 1 3.36 18.92 -3.75
C MET A 1 2.60 17.83 -3.04
N ASP A 2 2.03 16.89 -3.77
CA ASP A 2 1.28 15.78 -3.20
C ASP A 2 2.22 14.89 -2.39
N ASP A 3 2.10 14.92 -1.06
CA ASP A 3 2.79 14.00 -0.16
C ASP A 3 2.27 12.58 -0.42
N GLU A 4 2.95 11.84 -1.30
CA GLU A 4 2.68 10.42 -1.52
C GLU A 4 3.08 9.64 -0.26
N VAL A 5 2.09 9.07 0.44
CA VAL A 5 2.35 8.22 1.60
C VAL A 5 2.54 6.78 1.15
N ALA A 6 3.76 6.25 1.32
CA ALA A 6 4.09 4.87 0.98
C ALA A 6 4.07 3.97 2.23
N PHE A 7 3.36 2.85 2.12
CA PHE A 7 3.28 1.79 3.12
C PHE A 7 4.12 0.60 2.67
N MET A 8 5.04 0.14 3.52
CA MET A 8 5.81 -1.09 3.30
C MET A 8 5.28 -2.20 4.19
N VAL A 9 5.05 -3.36 3.59
CA VAL A 9 4.44 -4.51 4.23
C VAL A 9 5.38 -5.69 4.13
N ARG A 10 5.64 -6.38 5.25
CA ARG A 10 6.55 -7.53 5.28
C ARG A 10 5.82 -8.80 5.70
N GLY A 11 6.00 -9.87 4.94
CA GLY A 11 5.48 -11.21 5.24
C GLY A 11 6.57 -12.27 5.26
N LYS A 12 6.38 -13.37 6.01
CA LYS A 12 7.32 -14.50 6.02
C LYS A 12 7.29 -15.30 4.70
N THR A 13 6.15 -15.30 4.02
CA THR A 13 5.96 -15.90 2.70
C THR A 13 5.36 -14.87 1.74
N ARG A 14 5.47 -15.11 0.44
CA ARG A 14 4.85 -14.25 -0.59
C ARG A 14 3.35 -14.10 -0.37
N ALA A 15 2.67 -15.20 -0.03
CA ALA A 15 1.23 -15.22 0.21
C ALA A 15 0.83 -14.37 1.42
N ILE A 16 1.55 -14.47 2.54
CA ILE A 16 1.28 -13.66 3.73
C ILE A 16 1.53 -12.17 3.44
N CYS A 17 2.59 -11.86 2.69
CA CYS A 17 2.86 -10.48 2.28
C CYS A 17 1.75 -9.93 1.39
N GLN A 18 1.24 -10.73 0.45
CA GLN A 18 0.09 -10.35 -0.37
C GLN A 18 -1.16 -10.09 0.46
N GLN A 19 -1.49 -10.97 1.41
CA GLN A 19 -2.65 -10.78 2.30
C GLN A 19 -2.57 -9.47 3.08
N TYR A 20 -1.41 -9.17 3.67
CA TYR A 20 -1.24 -7.90 4.38
C TYR A 20 -1.26 -6.70 3.45
N LEU A 21 -0.74 -6.82 2.24
CA LEU A 21 -0.80 -5.76 1.24
C LEU A 21 -2.25 -5.46 0.83
N ASP A 22 -3.05 -6.49 0.57
CA ASP A 22 -4.49 -6.37 0.28
C ASP A 22 -5.24 -5.71 1.45
N LEU A 23 -4.97 -6.12 2.68
CA LEU A 23 -5.57 -5.50 3.87
C LEU A 23 -5.23 -4.01 3.98
N VAL A 24 -3.96 -3.64 3.78
CA VAL A 24 -3.54 -2.22 3.78
C VAL A 24 -4.24 -1.44 2.68
N CYS A 25 -4.33 -1.99 1.47
CA CYS A 25 -5.04 -1.35 0.36
C CYS A 25 -6.52 -1.16 0.66
N GLN A 26 -7.17 -2.19 1.23
CA GLN A 26 -8.59 -2.16 1.55
C GLN A 26 -8.92 -1.17 2.68
N HIS A 27 -8.11 -1.14 3.74
CA HIS A 27 -8.39 -0.30 4.92
C HIS A 27 -8.02 1.16 4.72
N LEU A 28 -6.95 1.44 3.97
CA LEU A 28 -6.43 2.79 3.81
C LEU A 28 -6.83 3.43 2.48
N GLY A 29 -7.50 2.69 1.58
CA GLY A 29 -7.74 3.15 0.21
C GLY A 29 -6.45 3.29 -0.63
N ALA A 30 -5.36 2.68 -0.17
CA ALA A 30 -4.09 2.67 -0.87
C ALA A 30 -4.13 1.72 -2.09
N LYS A 31 -3.16 1.87 -3.00
CA LYS A 31 -3.01 0.99 -4.17
C LYS A 31 -1.65 0.28 -4.14
N PRO A 32 -1.56 -0.99 -4.60
CA PRO A 32 -0.28 -1.68 -4.73
C PRO A 32 0.66 -0.91 -5.66
N ALA A 33 1.92 -0.77 -5.25
CA ALA A 33 2.94 -0.01 -5.95
C ALA A 33 4.14 -0.88 -6.29
N GLY A 34 4.04 -1.58 -7.43
CA GLY A 34 5.04 -2.55 -7.89
C GLY A 34 4.71 -3.99 -7.48
N GLY A 35 5.64 -4.91 -7.70
CA GLY A 35 5.52 -6.30 -7.31
C GLY A 35 6.07 -6.57 -5.90
N ILE A 36 5.63 -7.67 -5.29
CA ILE A 36 6.24 -8.16 -4.04
C ILE A 36 7.64 -8.70 -4.36
N THR A 37 8.65 -8.19 -3.66
CA THR A 37 10.06 -8.58 -3.82
C THR A 37 10.58 -9.31 -2.58
N ASP A 38 11.57 -10.18 -2.78
CA ASP A 38 12.25 -10.97 -1.75
C ASP A 38 13.64 -10.40 -1.40
N THR A 39 13.80 -9.08 -1.48
CA THR A 39 15.06 -8.39 -1.19
C THR A 39 15.40 -8.47 0.32
N MET A 40 16.37 -9.34 0.66
CA MET A 40 17.02 -9.68 1.96
C MET A 40 16.75 -8.74 3.16
N PRO A 41 16.59 -9.21 4.45
CA PRO A 41 16.73 -10.55 5.07
C PRO A 41 15.36 -11.29 5.18
N PRO A 42 15.19 -12.49 5.81
CA PRO A 42 14.16 -13.46 5.40
C PRO A 42 12.74 -12.87 5.38
N GLY A 43 12.06 -13.00 4.24
CA GLY A 43 10.71 -12.53 4.04
C GLY A 43 10.50 -11.87 2.68
N TRP A 44 9.28 -11.43 2.48
CA TRP A 44 8.77 -10.81 1.28
C TRP A 44 8.27 -9.42 1.62
N ILE A 45 8.51 -8.46 0.75
CA ILE A 45 8.18 -7.05 0.93
C ILE A 45 7.24 -6.62 -0.19
N GLY A 46 6.10 -6.05 0.18
CA GLY A 46 5.15 -5.40 -0.70
C GLY A 46 5.09 -3.91 -0.37
N ARG A 47 4.72 -3.11 -1.37
CA ARG A 47 4.57 -1.66 -1.22
C ARG A 47 3.18 -1.24 -1.68
N ALA A 48 2.52 -0.38 -0.91
CA ALA A 48 1.30 0.31 -1.29
C ALA A 48 1.51 1.82 -1.20
N VAL A 49 0.88 2.58 -2.09
CA VAL A 49 0.89 4.04 -2.05
C VAL A 49 -0.53 4.55 -1.85
N LEU A 50 -0.68 5.43 -0.87
CA LEU A 50 -1.87 6.24 -0.75
C LEU A 50 -1.62 7.50 -1.56
N ARG A 51 -2.29 7.58 -2.71
CA ARG A 51 -2.46 8.86 -3.37
C ARG A 51 -3.45 9.67 -2.55
N PRO A 52 -3.25 10.98 -2.36
CA PRO A 52 -4.31 11.82 -1.86
C PRO A 52 -5.54 11.56 -2.73
N VAL A 53 -6.64 11.17 -2.10
CA VAL A 53 -7.94 11.32 -2.74
C VAL A 53 -7.98 12.82 -3.04
N PRO A 54 -8.09 13.27 -4.31
CA PRO A 54 -8.32 14.68 -4.56
C PRO A 54 -9.50 15.03 -3.68
N ASP A 55 -9.31 15.99 -2.76
CA ASP A 55 -10.37 16.51 -1.89
C ASP A 55 -11.63 16.49 -2.74
N GLU A 56 -12.60 15.63 -2.40
CA GLU A 56 -13.96 15.90 -2.85
C GLU A 56 -14.24 17.24 -2.18
N GLU A 57 -13.93 18.32 -2.91
CA GLU A 57 -14.39 19.67 -2.61
C GLU A 57 -15.84 19.45 -2.20
N PRO A 58 -16.24 19.77 -0.95
CA PRO A 58 -17.58 19.47 -0.51
C PRO A 58 -18.52 20.09 -1.53
N ASP A 59 -19.20 19.23 -2.30
CA ASP A 59 -20.18 19.62 -3.29
C ASP A 59 -21.27 20.36 -2.53
N ARG A 60 -21.12 21.68 -2.62
CA ARG A 60 -22.01 22.79 -2.25
C ARG A 60 -23.39 22.45 -1.69
N ALA A 61 -23.80 23.26 -0.72
CA ALA A 61 -25.06 24.00 -0.82
C ALA A 61 -24.91 25.40 -0.20
#